data_AF-A0A9E1ZSR7-F1
#
_entry.id   AF-A0A9E1ZSR7-F1
#
_cell.length_a   1.000
_cell.length_b   1.000
_cell.length_c   1.000
_cell.angle_alpha   90.00
_cell.angle_beta   90.00
_cell.angle_gamma   90.00
#
_symmetry.space_group_name_H-M   'P 1'
#
loop_
_entity.id
_entity.type
_entity.pdbx_description
1 polymer ?
#
loop_
_entity_poly.entity_id
_entity_poly.type
_entity_poly.pdbx_seq_one_letter_code
_entity_poly.pdbx_strand_id
1 'polypeptide(L)'
;MNQDLRELLKIPNKHLDEINAVLLNPDERVINDFLAVVAKYGTPEEINAKAVEARKLENLLAKVKEVKPEYLDDLKWLAEQRDAGAFITVDAYKEKVLGEKAVSTEFLDDFAVTLEISACQYFPWLITAAKRSIEEGKLMPGRFIRVRKMKEQEDDGDLVAFAAGMQIIGATYVETLDTKGTDGSNIHLGGPDTITGYFGGIGQPNSHALKWIDEFLYYYTRYGVKQVLNINPGTILLAYMLHKIGVDNEFKISVFMGNDNPYAALWTLLGAKLFAREDGTTPLIGFNWGNSVNNESMEITAQFRKELGFEEIVRFEHHITETFKHIIIQPYNRRDELLELADHVPNISAKHEGGDPEIDGKREHPSDILEYFRDKEEIIAAGDMDFLEINFMDKFEALNKTAWQLTERGYAFIAAEVHK
;
A
#
# COMPACT_ATOMS: atom_id res chain seq x y z
N MET A 1 -50.18 5.40 -0.11
CA MET A 1 -49.14 4.42 0.23
C MET A 1 -47.81 5.12 0.08
N ASN A 2 -47.07 5.33 1.16
CA ASN A 2 -45.68 5.81 1.06
C ASN A 2 -44.89 4.64 0.48
N GLN A 3 -44.47 4.75 -0.78
CA GLN A 3 -43.52 3.81 -1.36
C GLN A 3 -42.23 3.91 -0.53
N ASP A 4 -41.70 2.78 -0.07
CA ASP A 4 -40.38 2.77 0.56
C ASP A 4 -39.35 3.19 -0.49
N LEU A 5 -38.71 4.35 -0.28
CA LEU A 5 -37.72 4.88 -1.21
C LEU A 5 -36.50 3.96 -1.35
N ARG A 6 -36.24 3.07 -0.37
CA ARG A 6 -35.16 2.08 -0.46
C ARG A 6 -35.40 1.07 -1.57
N GLU A 7 -36.65 0.64 -1.78
CA GLU A 7 -36.99 -0.32 -2.84
C GLU A 7 -36.70 0.25 -4.25
N LEU A 8 -36.69 1.58 -4.41
CA LEU A 8 -36.31 2.23 -5.66
C LEU A 8 -34.81 2.11 -5.98
N LEU A 9 -33.96 1.79 -4.99
CA LEU A 9 -32.51 1.63 -5.18
C LEU A 9 -32.12 0.23 -5.67
N LYS A 10 -33.06 -0.73 -5.68
CA LYS A 10 -32.78 -2.10 -6.12
C LYS A 10 -32.35 -2.11 -7.58
N ILE A 11 -31.14 -2.61 -7.85
CA ILE A 11 -30.66 -2.84 -9.21
C ILE A 11 -31.37 -4.07 -9.79
N PRO A 12 -32.15 -3.93 -10.89
CA PRO A 12 -32.78 -5.08 -11.53
C PRO A 12 -31.75 -6.04 -12.13
N ASN A 13 -31.97 -7.35 -12.00
CA ASN A 13 -31.10 -8.37 -12.60
C ASN A 13 -30.89 -8.18 -14.10
N LYS A 14 -31.91 -7.69 -14.82
CA LYS A 14 -31.81 -7.38 -16.25
C LYS A 14 -30.68 -6.39 -16.56
N HIS A 15 -30.42 -5.40 -15.69
CA HIS A 15 -29.31 -4.46 -15.91
C HIS A 15 -27.95 -5.14 -15.70
N LEU A 16 -27.86 -6.12 -14.80
CA LEU A 16 -26.66 -6.95 -14.66
C LEU A 16 -26.43 -7.83 -15.89
N ASP A 17 -27.51 -8.42 -16.43
CA ASP A 17 -27.45 -9.19 -17.69
C ASP A 17 -26.98 -8.32 -18.86
N GLU A 18 -27.46 -7.07 -18.94
CA GLU A 18 -27.04 -6.09 -19.95
C GLU A 18 -25.56 -5.68 -19.79
N ILE A 19 -25.06 -5.52 -18.55
CA ILE A 19 -23.63 -5.30 -18.30
C ILE A 19 -22.80 -6.51 -18.74
N ASN A 20 -23.23 -7.73 -18.39
CA ASN A 20 -22.57 -8.95 -18.81
C ASN A 20 -22.54 -9.10 -20.34
N ALA A 21 -23.61 -8.69 -21.03
CA ALA A 21 -23.67 -8.69 -22.48
C ALA A 21 -22.60 -7.79 -23.10
N VAL A 22 -22.28 -6.64 -22.49
CA VAL A 22 -21.15 -5.80 -22.91
C VAL A 22 -19.82 -6.50 -22.67
N LEU A 23 -19.58 -7.03 -21.47
CA LEU A 23 -18.31 -7.69 -21.13
C LEU A 23 -18.02 -8.93 -21.98
N LEU A 24 -19.05 -9.62 -22.46
CA LEU A 24 -18.96 -10.86 -23.25
C LEU A 24 -19.11 -10.63 -24.76
N ASN A 25 -19.36 -9.39 -25.20
CA ASN A 25 -19.52 -9.09 -26.62
C ASN A 25 -18.17 -9.19 -27.36
N PRO A 26 -18.02 -10.09 -28.35
CA PRO A 26 -16.76 -10.30 -29.05
C PRO A 26 -16.31 -9.09 -29.88
N ASP A 27 -17.19 -8.12 -30.13
CA ASP A 27 -16.87 -6.90 -30.86
C ASP A 27 -16.41 -5.74 -29.94
N GLU A 28 -16.47 -5.91 -28.61
CA GLU A 28 -16.06 -4.87 -27.66
C GLU A 28 -14.54 -4.74 -27.61
N ARG A 29 -14.05 -3.72 -28.31
CA ARG A 29 -12.62 -3.43 -28.42
C ARG A 29 -11.94 -3.26 -27.05
N VAL A 30 -12.58 -2.62 -26.09
CA VAL A 30 -11.97 -2.40 -24.76
C VAL A 30 -11.68 -3.71 -24.03
N ILE A 31 -12.53 -4.72 -24.22
CA ILE A 31 -12.35 -6.07 -23.65
C ILE A 31 -11.29 -6.83 -24.44
N ASN A 32 -11.35 -6.79 -25.76
CA ASN A 32 -10.39 -7.46 -26.63
C ASN A 32 -8.96 -6.93 -26.44
N ASP A 33 -8.79 -5.61 -26.34
CA ASP A 33 -7.49 -4.98 -26.12
C ASP A 33 -6.91 -5.38 -24.74
N PHE A 34 -7.74 -5.51 -23.69
CA PHE A 34 -7.35 -6.03 -22.38
C PHE A 34 -6.89 -7.50 -22.47
N LEU A 35 -7.72 -8.38 -23.07
CA LEU A 35 -7.41 -9.80 -23.22
C LEU A 35 -6.15 -10.02 -24.07
N ALA A 36 -5.92 -9.18 -25.09
CA ALA A 36 -4.71 -9.23 -25.90
C ALA A 36 -3.44 -8.92 -25.10
N VAL A 37 -3.50 -8.04 -24.09
CA VAL A 37 -2.37 -7.80 -23.19
C VAL A 37 -2.12 -9.03 -22.31
N VAL A 38 -3.17 -9.58 -21.68
CA VAL A 38 -3.07 -10.78 -20.83
C VAL A 38 -2.47 -11.96 -21.60
N ALA A 39 -2.94 -12.20 -22.83
CA ALA A 39 -2.49 -13.29 -23.67
C ALA A 39 -0.98 -13.28 -23.99
N LYS A 40 -0.31 -12.12 -23.90
CA LYS A 40 1.17 -12.04 -24.05
C LYS A 40 1.90 -12.79 -22.94
N TYR A 41 1.30 -12.93 -21.76
CA TYR A 41 1.92 -13.52 -20.57
C TYR A 41 1.52 -14.98 -20.33
N GLY A 42 0.44 -15.44 -20.96
CA GLY A 42 -0.05 -16.83 -20.87
C GLY A 42 -1.49 -16.90 -20.37
N THR A 43 -1.93 -18.08 -19.96
CA THR A 43 -3.20 -18.24 -19.22
C THR A 43 -3.06 -17.68 -17.80
N PRO A 44 -4.18 -17.35 -17.11
CA PRO A 44 -4.13 -16.92 -15.71
C PRO A 44 -3.35 -17.90 -14.80
N GLU A 45 -3.49 -19.20 -15.00
CA GLU A 45 -2.77 -20.23 -14.24
C GLU A 45 -1.25 -20.18 -14.51
N GLU A 46 -0.84 -20.03 -15.77
CA GLU A 46 0.57 -19.87 -16.13
C GLU A 46 1.16 -18.58 -15.56
N ILE A 47 0.39 -17.48 -15.58
CA ILE A 47 0.76 -16.18 -15.02
C ILE A 47 1.00 -16.31 -13.51
N ASN A 48 0.07 -16.91 -12.77
CA ASN A 48 0.20 -17.12 -11.32
C ASN A 48 1.36 -18.07 -10.99
N ALA A 49 1.54 -19.16 -11.76
CA ALA A 49 2.65 -20.09 -11.56
C ALA A 49 4.02 -19.41 -11.73
N LYS A 50 4.17 -18.56 -12.75
CA LYS A 50 5.39 -17.76 -12.95
C LYS A 50 5.64 -16.81 -11.78
N ALA A 51 4.60 -16.14 -11.30
CA ALA A 51 4.72 -15.23 -10.17
C ALA A 51 5.12 -15.94 -8.87
N VAL A 52 4.49 -17.08 -8.56
CA VAL A 52 4.85 -17.92 -7.40
C VAL A 52 6.30 -18.38 -7.48
N GLU A 53 6.74 -18.86 -8.64
CA GLU A 53 8.13 -19.27 -8.84
C GLU A 53 9.11 -18.10 -8.67
N ALA A 54 8.83 -16.96 -9.32
CA ALA A 54 9.66 -15.76 -9.23
C ALA A 54 9.77 -15.24 -7.79
N ARG A 55 8.74 -15.47 -6.97
CA ARG A 55 8.66 -14.99 -5.59
C ARG A 55 9.40 -15.86 -4.59
N LYS A 56 9.89 -17.05 -4.95
CA LYS A 56 10.66 -17.89 -4.03
C LYS A 56 11.92 -17.16 -3.55
N LEU A 57 12.21 -17.24 -2.26
CA LEU A 57 13.31 -16.50 -1.64
C LEU A 57 14.66 -16.83 -2.31
N GLU A 58 14.90 -18.11 -2.62
CA GLU A 58 16.09 -18.57 -3.31
C GLU A 58 16.26 -17.93 -4.71
N ASN A 59 15.15 -17.71 -5.43
CA ASN A 59 15.16 -17.10 -6.75
C ASN A 59 15.38 -15.58 -6.65
N LEU A 60 14.80 -14.93 -5.64
CA LEU A 60 15.06 -13.52 -5.34
C LEU A 60 16.53 -13.30 -4.98
N LEU A 61 17.10 -14.13 -4.09
CA LEU A 61 18.51 -14.05 -3.70
C LEU A 61 19.45 -14.35 -4.87
N ALA A 62 19.10 -15.29 -5.75
CA ALA A 62 19.85 -15.54 -6.99
C ALA A 62 19.88 -14.29 -7.89
N LYS A 63 18.74 -13.61 -8.07
CA LYS A 63 18.68 -12.35 -8.82
C LYS A 63 19.48 -11.22 -8.15
N VAL A 64 19.41 -11.09 -6.83
CA VAL A 64 20.23 -10.12 -6.08
C VAL A 64 21.71 -10.38 -6.36
N LYS A 65 22.16 -11.64 -6.33
CA LYS A 65 23.54 -12.02 -6.62
C LYS A 65 24.00 -11.59 -8.01
N GLU A 66 23.11 -11.64 -8.99
CA GLU A 66 23.40 -11.28 -10.39
C GLU A 66 23.45 -9.76 -10.61
N VAL A 67 22.50 -9.02 -10.02
CA VAL A 67 22.31 -7.59 -10.29
C VAL A 67 23.07 -6.69 -9.31
N LYS A 68 23.02 -7.02 -8.02
CA LYS A 68 23.57 -6.21 -6.93
C LYS A 68 24.11 -7.08 -5.79
N PRO A 69 25.23 -7.81 -6.00
CA PRO A 69 25.74 -8.79 -5.05
C PRO A 69 26.09 -8.19 -3.69
N GLU A 70 26.34 -6.87 -3.60
CA GLU A 70 26.62 -6.19 -2.34
C GLU A 70 25.46 -6.28 -1.33
N TYR A 71 24.21 -6.36 -1.80
CA TYR A 71 23.04 -6.49 -0.93
C TYR A 71 22.85 -7.89 -0.34
N LEU A 72 23.60 -8.90 -0.83
CA LEU A 72 23.50 -10.25 -0.26
C LEU A 72 23.97 -10.31 1.19
N ASP A 73 25.00 -9.54 1.54
CA ASP A 73 25.56 -9.60 2.90
C ASP A 73 24.61 -8.93 3.90
N ASP A 74 23.95 -7.85 3.51
CA ASP A 74 22.87 -7.23 4.30
C ASP A 74 21.65 -8.15 4.45
N LEU A 75 21.26 -8.87 3.39
CA LEU A 75 20.15 -9.84 3.46
C LEU A 75 20.49 -11.05 4.35
N LYS A 76 21.72 -11.57 4.26
CA LYS A 76 22.19 -12.63 5.15
C LYS A 76 22.20 -12.15 6.60
N TRP A 77 22.76 -10.97 6.85
CA TRP A 77 22.77 -10.37 8.18
C TRP A 77 21.34 -10.24 8.72
N LEU A 78 20.39 -9.75 7.91
CA LEU A 78 19.00 -9.60 8.33
C LEU A 78 18.35 -10.95 8.68
N ALA A 79 18.61 -11.99 7.89
CA ALA A 79 18.13 -13.35 8.17
C ALA A 79 18.76 -13.93 9.45
N GLU A 80 20.08 -13.72 9.66
CA GLU A 80 20.78 -14.12 10.87
C GLU A 80 20.20 -13.42 12.12
N GLN A 81 19.88 -12.12 12.04
CA GLN A 81 19.25 -11.40 13.15
C GLN A 81 17.85 -11.91 13.48
N ARG A 82 17.05 -12.23 12.46
CA ARG A 82 15.75 -12.89 12.66
C ARG A 82 15.93 -14.25 13.35
N ASP A 83 16.80 -15.10 12.80
CA ASP A 83 16.98 -16.47 13.29
C ASP A 83 17.57 -16.50 14.71
N ALA A 84 18.32 -15.47 15.09
CA ALA A 84 18.83 -15.27 16.44
C ALA A 84 17.79 -14.68 17.42
N GLY A 85 16.59 -14.29 16.96
CA GLY A 85 15.59 -13.61 17.79
C GLY A 85 16.06 -12.24 18.28
N ALA A 86 16.83 -11.50 17.47
CA ALA A 86 17.44 -10.23 17.89
C ALA A 86 16.42 -9.07 17.98
N PHE A 87 15.29 -9.19 17.32
CA PHE A 87 14.20 -8.21 17.39
C PHE A 87 13.41 -8.40 18.69
N ILE A 88 12.97 -7.30 19.31
CA ILE A 88 12.12 -7.36 20.50
C ILE A 88 10.82 -8.10 20.17
N THR A 89 10.39 -9.07 20.99
CA THR A 89 9.10 -9.73 20.78
C THR A 89 7.94 -8.78 21.10
N VAL A 90 6.76 -9.02 20.53
CA VAL A 90 5.55 -8.22 20.84
C VAL A 90 5.25 -8.23 22.34
N ASP A 91 5.41 -9.36 23.02
CA ASP A 91 5.19 -9.48 24.47
C ASP A 91 6.21 -8.66 25.26
N ALA A 92 7.51 -8.77 24.93
CA ALA A 92 8.55 -7.96 25.57
C ALA A 92 8.35 -6.45 25.29
N TYR A 93 7.83 -6.08 24.12
CA TYR A 93 7.47 -4.71 23.81
C TYR A 93 6.30 -4.22 24.68
N LYS A 94 5.24 -5.03 24.83
CA LYS A 94 4.11 -4.71 25.72
C LYS A 94 4.57 -4.53 27.17
N GLU A 95 5.47 -5.40 27.66
CA GLU A 95 6.10 -5.26 28.98
C GLU A 95 6.95 -4.00 29.10
N LYS A 96 7.72 -3.65 28.06
CA LYS A 96 8.52 -2.41 28.00
C LYS A 96 7.64 -1.16 28.15
N VAL A 97 6.43 -1.17 27.57
CA VAL A 97 5.50 -0.03 27.62
C VAL A 97 4.71 0.02 28.94
N LEU A 98 4.10 -1.11 29.34
CA LEU A 98 3.12 -1.16 30.43
C LEU A 98 3.71 -1.59 31.78
N GLY A 99 4.93 -2.13 31.80
CA GLY A 99 5.52 -2.77 32.96
C GLY A 99 4.68 -3.95 33.45
N GLU A 100 4.51 -4.07 34.78
CA GLU A 100 3.74 -5.15 35.41
C GLU A 100 2.28 -5.25 34.92
N LYS A 101 1.70 -4.15 34.41
CA LYS A 101 0.32 -4.13 33.91
C LYS A 101 0.16 -4.94 32.62
N ALA A 102 1.23 -5.21 31.88
CA ALA A 102 1.16 -5.98 30.63
C ALA A 102 0.48 -7.34 30.83
N VAL A 103 0.78 -8.04 31.93
CA VAL A 103 0.27 -9.38 32.25
C VAL A 103 -1.25 -9.39 32.46
N SER A 104 -1.83 -8.30 32.95
CA SER A 104 -3.26 -8.18 33.23
C SER A 104 -4.05 -7.40 32.18
N THR A 105 -3.37 -6.86 31.16
CA THR A 105 -4.02 -6.06 30.11
C THR A 105 -4.57 -6.99 29.05
N GLU A 106 -5.88 -6.94 28.84
CA GLU A 106 -6.53 -7.58 27.70
C GLU A 106 -6.32 -6.72 26.46
N PHE A 107 -5.83 -7.32 25.38
CA PHE A 107 -5.60 -6.64 24.11
C PHE A 107 -6.70 -6.97 23.11
N LEU A 108 -7.20 -5.94 22.43
CA LEU A 108 -8.26 -6.06 21.44
C LEU A 108 -7.73 -6.57 20.09
N ASP A 109 -7.37 -7.86 20.03
CA ASP A 109 -6.72 -8.46 18.85
C ASP A 109 -7.61 -8.45 17.59
N ASP A 110 -8.94 -8.49 17.74
CA ASP A 110 -9.90 -8.38 16.63
C ASP A 110 -9.84 -7.02 15.90
N PHE A 111 -9.28 -6.00 16.56
CA PHE A 111 -9.12 -4.65 16.05
C PHE A 111 -7.66 -4.25 15.86
N ALA A 112 -6.75 -5.23 15.81
CA ALA A 112 -5.32 -4.97 15.72
C ALA A 112 -4.97 -4.03 14.55
N VAL A 113 -4.37 -2.89 14.89
CA VAL A 113 -4.02 -1.85 13.91
C VAL A 113 -2.72 -2.23 13.20
N THR A 114 -2.74 -2.30 11.87
CA THR A 114 -1.53 -2.54 11.08
C THR A 114 -0.60 -1.34 11.14
N LEU A 115 0.66 -1.56 11.51
CA LEU A 115 1.69 -0.52 11.47
C LEU A 115 2.23 -0.39 10.04
N GLU A 116 1.92 0.72 9.38
CA GLU A 116 2.28 0.98 7.98
C GLU A 116 3.17 2.22 7.84
N ILE A 117 4.23 2.09 7.05
CA ILE A 117 5.13 3.17 6.68
C ILE A 117 5.14 3.37 5.17
N SER A 118 5.15 4.63 4.74
CA SER A 118 5.30 4.95 3.32
C SER A 118 6.69 5.41 2.94
N ALA A 119 6.99 5.24 1.65
CA ALA A 119 8.19 5.69 0.97
C ALA A 119 9.50 5.14 1.57
N CYS A 120 9.52 3.85 1.87
CA CYS A 120 10.78 3.13 2.08
C CYS A 120 11.41 2.79 0.72
N GLN A 121 11.99 3.80 0.07
CA GLN A 121 12.31 3.73 -1.37
C GLN A 121 13.52 2.84 -1.71
N TYR A 122 14.50 2.78 -0.82
CA TYR A 122 15.78 2.10 -1.07
C TYR A 122 16.02 0.98 -0.06
N PHE A 123 16.54 -0.15 -0.53
CA PHE A 123 16.82 -1.30 0.34
C PHE A 123 17.75 -0.99 1.53
N PRO A 124 18.80 -0.16 1.39
CA PRO A 124 19.64 0.22 2.53
C PRO A 124 18.87 0.84 3.70
N TRP A 125 17.79 1.59 3.43
CA TRP A 125 16.98 2.20 4.49
C TRP A 125 16.22 1.17 5.32
N LEU A 126 15.82 0.04 4.72
CA LEU A 126 15.26 -1.09 5.45
C LEU A 126 16.27 -1.64 6.45
N ILE A 127 17.54 -1.74 6.06
CA ILE A 127 18.63 -2.21 6.91
C ILE A 127 18.93 -1.21 8.03
N THR A 128 18.93 0.09 7.73
CA THR A 128 19.03 1.14 8.75
C THR A 128 17.91 1.01 9.79
N ALA A 129 16.66 0.86 9.35
CA ALA A 129 15.52 0.67 10.25
C ALA A 129 15.62 -0.62 11.07
N ALA A 130 16.06 -1.73 10.47
CA ALA A 130 16.25 -3.01 11.16
C ALA A 130 17.33 -2.92 12.25
N LYS A 131 18.48 -2.31 11.95
CA LYS A 131 19.55 -2.06 12.93
C LYS A 131 19.03 -1.24 14.12
N ARG A 132 18.30 -0.15 13.83
CA ARG A 132 17.73 0.71 14.86
C ARG A 132 16.62 0.02 15.67
N SER A 133 15.83 -0.84 15.03
CA SER A 133 14.81 -1.68 15.67
C SER A 133 15.44 -2.59 16.72
N ILE A 134 16.53 -3.27 16.38
CA ILE A 134 17.26 -4.15 17.28
C ILE A 134 17.93 -3.35 18.41
N GLU A 135 18.67 -2.29 18.07
CA GLU A 135 19.44 -1.50 19.03
C GLU A 135 18.55 -0.84 20.09
N GLU A 136 17.41 -0.28 19.68
CA GLU A 136 16.55 0.51 20.56
C GLU A 136 15.32 -0.26 21.05
N GLY A 137 15.15 -1.52 20.65
CA GLY A 137 13.97 -2.33 20.94
C GLY A 137 12.69 -1.68 20.41
N LYS A 138 12.71 -1.31 19.13
CA LYS A 138 11.59 -0.74 18.37
C LYS A 138 10.97 -1.77 17.45
N LEU A 139 9.77 -1.50 16.98
CA LEU A 139 9.04 -2.38 16.06
C LEU A 139 9.34 -2.02 14.60
N MET A 140 9.56 -3.05 13.79
CA MET A 140 9.53 -2.98 12.34
C MET A 140 8.07 -2.96 11.85
N PRO A 141 7.72 -2.09 10.88
CA PRO A 141 6.39 -2.03 10.30
C PRO A 141 5.92 -3.37 9.73
N GLY A 142 4.63 -3.68 9.87
CA GLY A 142 4.02 -4.85 9.21
C GLY A 142 3.74 -4.62 7.73
N ARG A 143 3.75 -3.36 7.29
CA ARG A 143 3.43 -2.96 5.91
C ARG A 143 4.27 -1.79 5.43
N PHE A 144 4.79 -1.89 4.21
CA PHE A 144 5.65 -0.89 3.58
C PHE A 144 5.10 -0.44 2.24
N ILE A 145 5.12 0.86 1.97
CA ILE A 145 4.75 1.40 0.66
C ILE A 145 5.99 1.94 -0.04
N ARG A 146 6.16 1.60 -1.31
CA ARG A 146 7.23 2.07 -2.18
C ARG A 146 6.62 2.82 -3.35
N VAL A 147 7.07 4.06 -3.52
CA VAL A 147 6.54 5.02 -4.50
C VAL A 147 7.59 5.39 -5.57
N ARG A 148 8.73 4.69 -5.55
CA ARG A 148 9.88 4.86 -6.45
C ARG A 148 9.62 4.23 -7.81
N LYS A 149 10.28 4.76 -8.85
CA LYS A 149 10.17 4.27 -10.23
C LYS A 149 10.59 2.82 -10.35
N MET A 150 9.71 1.97 -10.87
CA MET A 150 9.94 0.52 -10.97
C MET A 150 11.18 0.21 -11.81
N LYS A 151 11.39 0.95 -12.90
CA LYS A 151 12.53 0.70 -13.77
C LYS A 151 13.88 0.95 -13.08
N GLU A 152 14.00 2.03 -12.32
CA GLU A 152 15.23 2.29 -11.58
C GLU A 152 15.49 1.21 -10.51
N GLN A 153 14.44 0.77 -9.81
CA GLN A 153 14.54 -0.29 -8.81
C GLN A 153 14.95 -1.64 -9.39
N GLU A 154 14.48 -1.95 -10.61
CA GLU A 154 14.88 -3.13 -11.36
C GLU A 154 16.36 -3.07 -11.73
N ASP A 155 16.81 -1.91 -12.24
CA ASP A 155 18.15 -1.73 -12.78
C ASP A 155 19.23 -1.69 -11.68
N ASP A 156 18.95 -1.16 -10.50
CA ASP A 156 19.91 -1.09 -9.39
C ASP A 156 19.81 -2.25 -8.38
N GLY A 157 18.89 -3.19 -8.59
CA GLY A 157 18.71 -4.38 -7.76
C GLY A 157 17.90 -4.16 -6.48
N ASP A 158 17.45 -2.92 -6.20
CA ASP A 158 16.59 -2.65 -5.04
C ASP A 158 15.30 -3.46 -5.07
N LEU A 159 14.70 -3.68 -6.26
CA LEU A 159 13.42 -4.39 -6.38
C LEU A 159 13.48 -5.80 -5.78
N VAL A 160 14.51 -6.57 -6.13
CA VAL A 160 14.67 -7.95 -5.66
C VAL A 160 15.22 -8.03 -4.24
N ALA A 161 16.09 -7.09 -3.85
CA ALA A 161 16.63 -7.04 -2.50
C ALA A 161 15.54 -6.67 -1.48
N PHE A 162 14.73 -5.66 -1.78
CA PHE A 162 13.61 -5.28 -0.94
C PHE A 162 12.57 -6.40 -0.84
N ALA A 163 12.23 -7.02 -1.98
CA ALA A 163 11.36 -8.19 -2.03
C ALA A 163 11.83 -9.32 -1.09
N ALA A 164 13.12 -9.67 -1.11
CA ALA A 164 13.71 -10.66 -0.22
C ALA A 164 13.69 -10.20 1.24
N GLY A 165 14.04 -8.94 1.50
CA GLY A 165 14.00 -8.34 2.83
C GLY A 165 12.62 -8.43 3.48
N MET A 166 11.55 -8.13 2.73
CA MET A 166 10.16 -8.27 3.19
C MET A 166 9.80 -9.70 3.58
N GLN A 167 10.27 -10.71 2.83
CA GLN A 167 10.06 -12.11 3.20
C GLN A 167 10.86 -12.52 4.43
N ILE A 168 12.07 -12.00 4.57
CA ILE A 168 12.91 -12.26 5.74
C ILE A 168 12.22 -11.72 6.99
N ILE A 169 11.77 -10.46 6.97
CA ILE A 169 11.15 -9.87 8.16
C ILE A 169 9.69 -10.28 8.39
N GLY A 170 9.05 -10.87 7.38
CA GLY A 170 7.62 -11.18 7.37
C GLY A 170 6.78 -9.91 7.38
N ALA A 171 6.95 -9.05 6.39
CA ALA A 171 6.12 -7.87 6.19
C ALA A 171 5.52 -7.85 4.78
N THR A 172 4.39 -7.15 4.63
CA THR A 172 3.79 -6.90 3.31
C THR A 172 4.33 -5.61 2.72
N TYR A 173 4.28 -5.49 1.40
CA TYR A 173 4.69 -4.27 0.74
C TYR A 173 3.93 -4.04 -0.56
N VAL A 174 3.87 -2.78 -0.96
CA VAL A 174 3.25 -2.32 -2.20
C VAL A 174 4.26 -1.56 -3.04
N GLU A 175 4.30 -1.88 -4.34
CA GLU A 175 5.06 -1.13 -5.33
C GLU A 175 4.20 -0.13 -6.09
N THR A 176 4.82 0.84 -6.74
CA THR A 176 4.10 1.83 -7.55
C THR A 176 4.61 1.80 -8.98
N LEU A 177 3.76 1.34 -9.90
CA LEU A 177 4.08 1.23 -11.32
C LEU A 177 4.41 2.60 -11.96
N ASP A 178 5.30 2.60 -12.94
CA ASP A 178 5.75 3.78 -13.67
C ASP A 178 4.65 4.36 -14.55
N THR A 179 3.81 3.50 -15.12
CA THR A 179 2.67 3.89 -15.97
C THR A 179 1.51 4.55 -15.22
N LYS A 180 1.77 5.14 -14.05
CA LYS A 180 0.81 5.91 -13.24
C LYS A 180 0.48 7.29 -13.80
N GLY A 181 1.00 7.70 -14.96
CA GLY A 181 0.62 8.96 -15.64
C GLY A 181 1.29 10.23 -15.11
N THR A 182 2.10 10.11 -14.06
CA THR A 182 2.92 11.19 -13.49
C THR A 182 4.40 11.04 -13.89
N ASP A 183 4.68 10.17 -14.84
CA ASP A 183 6.00 9.82 -15.40
C ASP A 183 6.48 10.82 -16.47
N GLY A 184 5.79 11.96 -16.61
CA GLY A 184 6.05 12.96 -17.66
C GLY A 184 5.44 12.60 -19.02
N SER A 185 4.70 11.49 -19.13
CA SER A 185 4.06 11.08 -20.38
C SER A 185 2.87 11.96 -20.77
N ASN A 186 2.25 12.66 -19.81
CA ASN A 186 1.26 13.67 -20.10
C ASN A 186 1.94 15.01 -20.41
N ILE A 187 2.05 15.33 -21.70
CA ILE A 187 2.63 16.57 -22.22
C ILE A 187 1.88 17.85 -21.80
N HIS A 188 0.69 17.72 -21.23
CA HIS A 188 -0.10 18.83 -20.70
C HIS A 188 0.17 19.10 -19.21
N LEU A 189 0.90 18.22 -18.52
CA LEU A 189 1.41 18.45 -17.17
C LEU A 189 2.78 19.11 -17.23
N GLY A 190 2.98 20.15 -16.42
CA GLY A 190 4.26 20.84 -16.23
C GLY A 190 5.12 20.24 -15.10
N GLY A 191 4.80 19.05 -14.59
CA GLY A 191 5.50 18.37 -13.50
C GLY A 191 4.59 18.04 -12.30
N PRO A 192 5.14 17.47 -11.21
CA PRO A 192 4.36 17.06 -10.04
C PRO A 192 3.47 18.15 -9.44
N ASP A 193 3.94 19.40 -9.42
CA ASP A 193 3.18 20.58 -8.97
C ASP A 193 1.86 20.79 -9.75
N THR A 194 1.84 20.37 -11.02
CA THR A 194 0.69 20.55 -11.93
C THR A 194 -0.30 19.39 -11.93
N ILE A 195 0.03 18.27 -11.28
CA ILE A 195 -0.86 17.10 -11.12
C ILE A 195 -2.10 17.48 -10.30
N THR A 196 -1.95 18.44 -9.39
CA THR A 196 -3.01 18.92 -8.47
C THR A 196 -4.19 19.61 -9.18
N GLY A 197 -4.11 19.86 -10.48
CA GLY A 197 -5.10 20.63 -11.25
C GLY A 197 -6.31 19.86 -11.78
N TYR A 198 -6.42 18.54 -11.60
CA TYR A 198 -7.46 17.74 -12.26
C TYR A 198 -8.46 17.13 -11.27
N PHE A 199 -9.61 17.80 -11.11
CA PHE A 199 -10.72 17.27 -10.33
C PHE A 199 -11.26 15.97 -10.97
N GLY A 200 -11.16 14.85 -10.26
CA GLY A 200 -11.70 13.55 -10.67
C GLY A 200 -10.71 12.61 -11.38
N GLY A 201 -9.43 12.97 -11.53
CA GLY A 201 -8.39 12.05 -11.98
C GLY A 201 -7.10 12.72 -12.38
N ILE A 202 -5.96 12.07 -12.18
CA ILE A 202 -4.60 12.62 -12.32
C ILE A 202 -4.10 12.91 -13.77
N GLY A 203 -5.00 12.94 -14.76
CA GLY A 203 -4.61 13.22 -16.16
C GLY A 203 -3.76 12.13 -16.82
N GLN A 204 -3.91 10.87 -16.44
CA GLN A 204 -3.16 9.76 -17.06
C GLN A 204 -3.49 9.62 -18.56
N PRO A 205 -2.51 9.53 -19.49
CA PRO A 205 -2.82 9.46 -20.93
C PRO A 205 -3.56 8.16 -21.31
N ASN A 206 -4.47 8.23 -22.30
CA ASN A 206 -5.41 7.17 -22.66
C ASN A 206 -4.82 5.75 -22.78
N SER A 207 -3.61 5.61 -23.33
CA SER A 207 -2.98 4.30 -23.54
C SER A 207 -2.41 3.67 -22.28
N HIS A 208 -2.27 4.42 -21.18
CA HIS A 208 -1.64 3.93 -19.96
C HIS A 208 -2.47 2.90 -19.22
N ALA A 209 -3.79 2.87 -19.40
CA ALA A 209 -4.61 1.84 -18.77
C ALA A 209 -4.14 0.42 -19.15
N LEU A 210 -3.89 0.19 -20.45
CA LEU A 210 -3.38 -1.08 -20.94
C LEU A 210 -1.88 -1.27 -20.70
N LYS A 211 -1.09 -0.19 -20.75
CA LYS A 211 0.34 -0.26 -20.37
C LYS A 211 0.52 -0.63 -18.90
N TRP A 212 -0.39 -0.19 -18.02
CA TRP A 212 -0.39 -0.53 -16.60
C TRP A 212 -0.60 -2.02 -16.38
N ILE A 213 -1.50 -2.66 -17.14
CA ILE A 213 -1.66 -4.12 -17.10
C ILE A 213 -0.41 -4.84 -17.63
N ASP A 214 0.15 -4.35 -18.74
CA ASP A 214 1.37 -4.91 -19.32
C ASP A 214 2.56 -4.82 -18.34
N GLU A 215 2.75 -3.65 -17.72
CA GLU A 215 3.78 -3.41 -16.71
C GLU A 215 3.56 -4.25 -15.45
N PHE A 216 2.32 -4.31 -14.94
CA PHE A 216 1.98 -5.16 -13.81
C PHE A 216 2.34 -6.62 -14.10
N LEU A 217 1.89 -7.17 -15.23
CA LEU A 217 2.15 -8.57 -15.59
C LEU A 217 3.63 -8.85 -15.81
N TYR A 218 4.40 -7.88 -16.33
CA TYR A 218 5.86 -7.97 -16.41
C TYR A 218 6.48 -8.18 -15.03
N TYR A 219 6.17 -7.31 -14.06
CA TYR A 219 6.76 -7.40 -12.72
C TYR A 219 6.20 -8.56 -11.88
N TYR A 220 4.91 -8.85 -12.01
CA TYR A 220 4.26 -9.98 -11.37
C TYR A 220 4.91 -11.30 -11.79
N THR A 221 5.04 -11.55 -13.09
CA THR A 221 5.55 -12.83 -13.61
C THR A 221 7.07 -13.01 -13.46
N ARG A 222 7.85 -11.92 -13.38
CA ARG A 222 9.33 -11.98 -13.35
C ARG A 222 9.94 -11.79 -11.96
N TYR A 223 9.23 -11.13 -11.07
CA TYR A 223 9.71 -10.74 -9.73
C TYR A 223 8.72 -11.08 -8.61
N GLY A 224 7.51 -11.55 -8.94
CA GLY A 224 6.49 -11.87 -7.95
C GLY A 224 5.87 -10.62 -7.28
N VAL A 225 5.90 -9.45 -7.93
CA VAL A 225 5.31 -8.22 -7.40
C VAL A 225 3.79 -8.35 -7.40
N LYS A 226 3.21 -8.65 -6.23
CA LYS A 226 1.78 -8.95 -6.09
C LYS A 226 0.91 -7.70 -5.91
N GLN A 227 1.36 -6.76 -5.08
CA GLN A 227 0.57 -5.60 -4.65
C GLN A 227 1.11 -4.32 -5.28
N VAL A 228 0.22 -3.58 -5.96
CA VAL A 228 0.57 -2.30 -6.58
C VAL A 228 -0.35 -1.16 -6.18
N LEU A 229 0.18 0.07 -6.16
CA LEU A 229 -0.60 1.29 -5.97
C LEU A 229 -1.43 1.58 -7.24
N ASN A 230 -2.69 1.94 -7.06
CA ASN A 230 -3.61 2.24 -8.16
C ASN A 230 -4.40 3.53 -7.87
N ILE A 231 -4.53 4.38 -8.90
CA ILE A 231 -4.95 5.79 -8.74
C ILE A 231 -5.94 6.26 -9.80
N ASN A 232 -6.15 5.48 -10.86
CA ASN A 232 -7.02 5.84 -11.97
C ASN A 232 -8.23 4.88 -12.03
N PRO A 233 -9.48 5.37 -12.19
CA PRO A 233 -10.66 4.51 -12.24
C PRO A 233 -10.61 3.42 -13.32
N GLY A 234 -9.99 3.72 -14.47
CA GLY A 234 -9.81 2.76 -15.56
C GLY A 234 -8.84 1.64 -15.20
N THR A 235 -7.67 1.96 -14.62
CA THR A 235 -6.73 0.93 -14.14
C THR A 235 -7.27 0.15 -12.95
N ILE A 236 -8.13 0.76 -12.12
CA ILE A 236 -8.85 0.06 -11.04
C ILE A 236 -9.82 -0.97 -11.63
N LEU A 237 -10.62 -0.60 -12.63
CA LEU A 237 -11.50 -1.54 -13.32
C LEU A 237 -10.70 -2.69 -13.97
N LEU A 238 -9.59 -2.38 -14.66
CA LEU A 238 -8.76 -3.40 -15.29
C LEU A 238 -8.14 -4.35 -14.25
N ALA A 239 -7.75 -3.85 -13.08
CA ALA A 239 -7.25 -4.70 -11.98
C ALA A 239 -8.35 -5.62 -11.43
N TYR A 240 -9.60 -5.15 -11.34
CA TYR A 240 -10.74 -5.99 -11.00
C TYR A 240 -11.00 -7.07 -12.05
N MET A 241 -10.96 -6.72 -13.33
CA MET A 241 -11.13 -7.67 -14.43
C MET A 241 -10.01 -8.72 -14.45
N LEU A 242 -8.76 -8.30 -14.22
CA LEU A 242 -7.60 -9.19 -14.13
C LEU A 242 -7.76 -10.23 -13.02
N HIS A 243 -8.25 -9.81 -11.85
CA HIS A 243 -8.57 -10.73 -10.77
C HIS A 243 -9.71 -11.65 -11.14
N LYS A 244 -10.79 -11.11 -11.72
CA LYS A 244 -11.98 -11.86 -12.10
C LYS A 244 -11.67 -13.01 -13.07
N ILE A 245 -10.74 -12.81 -14.01
CA ILE A 245 -10.34 -13.87 -14.96
C ILE A 245 -9.37 -14.90 -14.37
N GLY A 246 -8.86 -14.69 -13.15
CA GLY A 246 -8.09 -15.71 -12.42
C GLY A 246 -6.64 -15.34 -12.08
N VAL A 247 -6.15 -14.15 -12.40
CA VAL A 247 -4.80 -13.72 -11.99
C VAL A 247 -4.83 -13.21 -10.55
N ASP A 248 -3.89 -13.63 -9.69
CA ASP A 248 -3.90 -13.30 -8.26
C ASP A 248 -3.22 -11.95 -7.97
N ASN A 249 -3.63 -10.93 -8.72
CA ASN A 249 -3.17 -9.55 -8.53
C ASN A 249 -3.82 -8.92 -7.31
N GLU A 250 -3.11 -8.01 -6.67
CA GLU A 250 -3.63 -7.19 -5.58
C GLU A 250 -3.27 -5.73 -5.85
N PHE A 251 -4.12 -4.81 -5.40
CA PHE A 251 -3.82 -3.40 -5.44
C PHE A 251 -4.36 -2.66 -4.23
N LYS A 252 -3.75 -1.51 -3.94
CA LYS A 252 -4.31 -0.52 -3.02
C LYS A 252 -4.62 0.77 -3.75
N ILE A 253 -5.56 1.53 -3.20
CA ILE A 253 -5.90 2.86 -3.68
C ILE A 253 -4.91 3.88 -3.12
N SER A 254 -4.53 4.87 -3.92
CA SER A 254 -3.77 6.03 -3.44
C SER A 254 -4.67 7.13 -2.90
N VAL A 255 -4.11 7.95 -2.00
CA VAL A 255 -4.72 9.22 -1.55
C VAL A 255 -5.04 10.13 -2.74
N PHE A 256 -4.22 10.09 -3.80
CA PHE A 256 -4.44 10.88 -5.02
C PHE A 256 -5.68 10.48 -5.82
N MET A 257 -6.33 9.34 -5.53
CA MET A 257 -7.62 9.01 -6.12
C MET A 257 -8.75 9.92 -5.61
N GLY A 258 -8.63 10.48 -4.40
CA GLY A 258 -9.62 11.40 -3.84
C GLY A 258 -10.89 10.71 -3.32
N ASN A 259 -10.73 9.61 -2.56
CA ASN A 259 -11.86 9.02 -1.83
C ASN A 259 -12.15 9.82 -0.56
N ASP A 260 -12.86 10.93 -0.74
CA ASP A 260 -13.05 11.97 0.29
C ASP A 260 -14.34 11.83 1.12
N ASN A 261 -15.17 10.81 0.86
CA ASN A 261 -16.43 10.60 1.60
C ASN A 261 -16.95 9.15 1.47
N PRO A 262 -17.92 8.74 2.31
CA PRO A 262 -18.48 7.39 2.26
C PRO A 262 -19.14 7.00 0.92
N TYR A 263 -19.64 7.95 0.14
CA TYR A 263 -20.28 7.64 -1.15
C TYR A 263 -19.24 7.30 -2.23
N ALA A 264 -18.09 7.97 -2.22
CA ALA A 264 -16.95 7.59 -3.07
C ALA A 264 -16.44 6.19 -2.72
N ALA A 265 -16.35 5.88 -1.43
CA ALA A 265 -16.00 4.54 -0.96
C ALA A 265 -17.06 3.50 -1.34
N LEU A 266 -18.35 3.80 -1.17
CA LEU A 266 -19.45 2.93 -1.56
C LEU A 266 -19.38 2.59 -3.04
N TRP A 267 -19.22 3.59 -3.91
CA TRP A 267 -19.07 3.37 -5.35
C TRP A 267 -17.90 2.44 -5.68
N THR A 268 -16.76 2.65 -5.03
CA THR A 268 -15.55 1.85 -5.23
C THR A 268 -15.75 0.39 -4.77
N LEU A 269 -16.37 0.17 -3.61
CA LEU A 269 -16.64 -1.17 -3.09
C LEU A 269 -17.76 -1.90 -3.86
N LEU A 270 -18.75 -1.18 -4.39
CA LEU A 270 -19.73 -1.77 -5.30
C LEU A 270 -19.06 -2.28 -6.59
N GLY A 271 -18.10 -1.52 -7.13
CA GLY A 271 -17.26 -1.96 -8.24
C GLY A 271 -16.48 -3.23 -7.90
N ALA A 272 -15.81 -3.26 -6.74
CA ALA A 272 -15.13 -4.47 -6.25
C ALA A 272 -16.08 -5.67 -6.14
N LYS A 273 -17.31 -5.46 -5.65
CA LYS A 273 -18.30 -6.53 -5.49
C LYS A 273 -18.80 -7.08 -6.82
N LEU A 274 -19.02 -6.22 -7.81
CA LEU A 274 -19.46 -6.62 -9.15
C LEU A 274 -18.47 -7.58 -9.83
N PHE A 275 -17.17 -7.39 -9.58
CA PHE A 275 -16.09 -8.18 -10.16
C PHE A 275 -15.44 -9.17 -9.18
N ALA A 276 -16.04 -9.39 -8.00
CA ALA A 276 -15.54 -10.37 -7.05
C ALA A 276 -15.55 -11.79 -7.65
N ARG A 277 -14.62 -12.63 -7.19
CA ARG A 277 -14.60 -14.06 -7.50
C ARG A 277 -15.71 -14.79 -6.74
N GLU A 278 -15.96 -16.04 -7.11
CA GLU A 278 -16.99 -16.88 -6.46
C GLU A 278 -16.71 -17.13 -4.98
N ASP A 279 -15.43 -17.13 -4.59
CA ASP A 279 -14.97 -17.19 -3.19
C ASP A 279 -15.19 -15.88 -2.42
N GLY A 280 -15.76 -14.85 -3.05
CA GLY A 280 -16.05 -13.55 -2.46
C GLY A 280 -14.85 -12.59 -2.43
N THR A 281 -13.68 -12.99 -2.93
CA THR A 281 -12.47 -12.17 -2.89
C THR A 281 -12.45 -11.05 -3.94
N THR A 282 -11.71 -9.99 -3.62
CA THR A 282 -11.42 -8.84 -4.48
C THR A 282 -9.91 -8.56 -4.47
N PRO A 283 -9.32 -8.02 -5.55
CA PRO A 283 -7.92 -7.61 -5.56
C PRO A 283 -7.68 -6.28 -4.80
N LEU A 284 -8.73 -5.55 -4.43
CA LEU A 284 -8.59 -4.34 -3.61
C LEU A 284 -8.29 -4.74 -2.16
N ILE A 285 -7.05 -4.55 -1.73
CA ILE A 285 -6.58 -4.95 -0.38
C ILE A 285 -6.31 -3.76 0.56
N GLY A 286 -6.23 -2.55 0.01
CA GLY A 286 -5.91 -1.34 0.75
C GLY A 286 -6.69 -0.16 0.19
N PHE A 287 -7.37 0.56 1.07
CA PHE A 287 -8.21 1.70 0.74
C PHE A 287 -7.66 2.92 1.47
N ASN A 288 -6.87 3.71 0.75
CA ASN A 288 -6.38 4.97 1.29
C ASN A 288 -7.48 6.03 1.21
N TRP A 289 -7.72 6.67 2.34
CA TRP A 289 -8.68 7.75 2.44
C TRP A 289 -8.08 9.06 1.92
N GLY A 290 -8.93 9.96 1.42
CA GLY A 290 -8.54 11.35 1.27
C GLY A 290 -8.21 11.98 2.62
N ASN A 291 -7.27 12.92 2.67
CA ASN A 291 -6.90 13.60 3.92
C ASN A 291 -8.03 14.47 4.51
N SER A 292 -9.13 14.64 3.78
CA SER A 292 -10.33 15.38 4.19
C SER A 292 -11.32 14.56 5.02
N VAL A 293 -11.20 13.23 5.06
CA VAL A 293 -12.16 12.38 5.80
C VAL A 293 -12.02 12.55 7.30
N ASN A 294 -13.02 12.12 8.06
CA ASN A 294 -13.04 12.03 9.52
C ASN A 294 -13.40 10.60 9.99
N ASN A 295 -13.39 10.36 11.31
CA ASN A 295 -13.75 9.08 11.93
C ASN A 295 -15.16 8.59 11.52
N GLU A 296 -16.16 9.49 11.55
CA GLU A 296 -17.54 9.16 11.14
C GLU A 296 -17.60 8.62 9.69
N SER A 297 -16.81 9.17 8.77
CA SER A 297 -16.74 8.68 7.40
C SER A 297 -16.21 7.24 7.32
N MET A 298 -15.20 6.91 8.12
CA MET A 298 -14.65 5.56 8.22
C MET A 298 -15.65 4.60 8.86
N GLU A 299 -16.34 5.01 9.92
CA GLU A 299 -17.37 4.22 10.61
C GLU A 299 -18.56 3.89 9.70
N ILE A 300 -19.10 4.89 8.98
CA ILE A 300 -20.18 4.68 8.00
C ILE A 300 -19.72 3.69 6.92
N THR A 301 -18.47 3.83 6.47
CA THR A 301 -17.93 2.94 5.43
C THR A 301 -17.71 1.53 5.95
N ALA A 302 -17.29 1.37 7.21
CA ALA A 302 -17.13 0.07 7.84
C ALA A 302 -18.42 -0.75 7.81
N GLN A 303 -19.59 -0.10 7.96
CA GLN A 303 -20.90 -0.75 7.92
C GLN A 303 -21.13 -1.48 6.58
N PHE A 304 -21.08 -0.77 5.46
CA PHE A 304 -21.32 -1.40 4.17
C PHE A 304 -20.11 -2.22 3.67
N ARG A 305 -18.88 -1.91 4.10
CA ARG A 305 -17.70 -2.78 3.85
C ARG A 305 -17.96 -4.17 4.43
N LYS A 306 -18.49 -4.24 5.65
CA LYS A 306 -18.89 -5.50 6.31
C LYS A 306 -20.03 -6.19 5.57
N GLU A 307 -21.11 -5.47 5.23
CA GLU A 307 -22.25 -6.04 4.49
C GLU A 307 -21.86 -6.59 3.11
N LEU A 308 -20.86 -5.99 2.46
CA LEU A 308 -20.32 -6.48 1.19
C LEU A 308 -19.38 -7.69 1.35
N GLY A 309 -19.01 -8.06 2.59
CA GLY A 309 -18.10 -9.17 2.89
C GLY A 309 -16.62 -8.82 2.74
N PHE A 310 -16.26 -7.54 2.86
CA PHE A 310 -14.91 -7.04 2.62
C PHE A 310 -14.16 -6.58 3.87
N GLU A 311 -14.72 -6.79 5.06
CA GLU A 311 -14.14 -6.35 6.35
C GLU A 311 -12.69 -6.83 6.54
N GLU A 312 -12.43 -8.11 6.27
CA GLU A 312 -11.09 -8.73 6.40
C GLU A 312 -10.17 -8.51 5.18
N ILE A 313 -10.74 -8.12 4.04
CA ILE A 313 -9.99 -8.03 2.77
C ILE A 313 -9.52 -6.59 2.53
N VAL A 314 -10.44 -5.63 2.65
CA VAL A 314 -10.17 -4.21 2.32
C VAL A 314 -9.77 -3.47 3.58
N ARG A 315 -8.45 -3.30 3.74
CA ARG A 315 -7.88 -2.53 4.85
C ARG A 315 -8.11 -1.04 4.66
N PHE A 316 -8.60 -0.35 5.67
CA PHE A 316 -8.60 1.11 5.66
C PHE A 316 -7.21 1.62 5.99
N GLU A 317 -6.58 2.32 5.07
CA GLU A 317 -5.26 2.88 5.29
C GLU A 317 -5.43 4.35 5.67
N HIS A 318 -5.27 4.64 6.96
CA HIS A 318 -5.53 5.96 7.56
C HIS A 318 -4.22 6.70 7.78
N HIS A 319 -4.07 7.87 7.16
CA HIS A 319 -2.89 8.71 7.34
C HIS A 319 -2.85 9.32 8.75
N ILE A 320 -1.87 8.90 9.54
CA ILE A 320 -1.64 9.39 10.90
C ILE A 320 -0.78 10.66 10.85
N THR A 321 0.31 10.59 10.11
CA THR A 321 1.20 11.71 9.82
C THR A 321 1.38 11.82 8.31
N GLU A 322 1.56 13.04 7.83
CA GLU A 322 1.73 13.36 6.42
C GLU A 322 3.04 14.10 6.18
N THR A 323 3.52 14.09 4.93
CA THR A 323 4.72 14.85 4.58
C THR A 323 4.56 16.32 4.95
N PHE A 324 5.65 16.99 5.32
CA PHE A 324 5.58 18.35 5.80
C PHE A 324 5.09 19.34 4.73
N LYS A 325 5.46 19.11 3.47
CA LYS A 325 5.12 19.98 2.34
C LYS A 325 4.00 19.44 1.43
N HIS A 326 3.38 20.36 0.70
CA HIS A 326 2.41 20.19 -0.39
C HIS A 326 0.96 19.79 -0.05
N ILE A 327 0.67 18.51 0.24
CA ILE A 327 -0.71 18.02 0.10
C ILE A 327 -1.64 18.26 1.29
N ILE A 328 -1.13 18.76 2.42
CA ILE A 328 -1.92 19.06 3.62
C ILE A 328 -1.47 20.33 4.34
N ILE A 329 -2.32 20.81 5.23
CA ILE A 329 -2.01 21.90 6.18
C ILE A 329 -1.40 21.27 7.44
N GLN A 330 -0.26 21.80 7.87
CA GLN A 330 0.41 21.40 9.11
C GLN A 330 -0.05 22.24 10.32
N PRO A 331 -0.03 21.72 11.57
CA PRO A 331 0.37 20.36 11.94
C PRO A 331 -0.68 19.31 11.57
N TYR A 332 -0.24 18.22 10.94
CA TYR A 332 -1.08 17.08 10.60
C TYR A 332 -0.63 15.85 11.41
N ASN A 333 -1.32 15.59 12.51
CA ASN A 333 -1.13 14.41 13.35
C ASN A 333 -2.49 13.90 13.83
N ARG A 334 -2.95 12.79 13.28
CA ARG A 334 -4.28 12.20 13.51
C ARG A 334 -4.23 10.96 14.39
N ARG A 335 -3.19 10.86 15.22
CA ARG A 335 -3.00 9.71 16.11
C ARG A 335 -4.16 9.57 17.10
N ASP A 336 -4.64 10.66 17.67
CA ASP A 336 -5.80 10.63 18.58
C ASP A 336 -7.07 10.12 17.86
N GLU A 337 -7.28 10.52 16.60
CA GLU A 337 -8.40 10.04 15.80
C GLU A 337 -8.33 8.53 15.56
N LEU A 338 -7.14 7.99 15.26
CA LEU A 338 -6.93 6.54 15.16
C LEU A 338 -7.30 5.82 16.47
N LEU A 339 -6.90 6.39 17.61
CA LEU A 339 -7.12 5.79 18.93
C LEU A 339 -8.61 5.78 19.33
N GLU A 340 -9.42 6.66 18.74
CA GLU A 340 -10.88 6.64 18.86
C GLU A 340 -11.53 5.54 18.01
N LEU A 341 -10.87 5.05 16.96
CA LEU A 341 -11.39 3.99 16.07
C LEU A 341 -10.92 2.58 16.43
N ALA A 342 -9.75 2.47 17.08
CA ALA A 342 -9.00 1.22 17.26
C ALA A 342 -9.67 0.17 18.16
N ASP A 343 -10.82 0.47 18.76
CA ASP A 343 -11.61 -0.47 19.59
C ASP A 343 -12.88 -1.00 18.91
N HIS A 344 -13.27 -0.47 17.74
CA HIS A 344 -14.54 -0.85 17.10
C HIS A 344 -14.55 -0.84 15.56
N VAL A 345 -13.52 -0.30 14.89
CA VAL A 345 -13.38 -0.40 13.43
C VAL A 345 -12.22 -1.36 13.08
N PRO A 346 -12.51 -2.57 12.59
CA PRO A 346 -11.48 -3.58 12.33
C PRO A 346 -10.71 -3.29 11.04
N ASN A 347 -9.56 -3.97 10.88
CA ASN A 347 -8.74 -3.94 9.67
C ASN A 347 -8.37 -2.50 9.22
N ILE A 348 -7.80 -1.74 10.15
CA ILE A 348 -7.21 -0.41 9.91
C ILE A 348 -5.68 -0.53 9.85
N SER A 349 -5.08 0.29 8.99
CA SER A 349 -3.66 0.58 8.93
C SER A 349 -3.39 1.98 9.43
N ALA A 350 -2.48 2.12 10.40
CA ALA A 350 -1.90 3.38 10.82
C ALA A 350 -0.74 3.73 9.89
N LYS A 351 -1.02 4.56 8.88
CA LYS A 351 -0.09 4.87 7.80
C LYS A 351 0.69 6.16 8.10
N HIS A 352 2.02 6.08 8.07
CA HIS A 352 2.91 7.20 8.33
C HIS A 352 3.58 7.63 7.03
N GLU A 353 3.11 8.75 6.48
CA GLU A 353 3.60 9.32 5.22
C GLU A 353 4.67 10.39 5.46
N GLY A 354 4.66 11.04 6.63
CA GLY A 354 5.71 11.93 7.15
C GLY A 354 6.07 11.66 8.61
N GLY A 355 7.04 12.41 9.14
CA GLY A 355 7.40 12.35 10.56
C GLY A 355 6.38 13.07 11.45
N ASP A 356 6.63 13.08 12.76
CA ASP A 356 5.86 13.95 13.66
C ASP A 356 6.12 15.44 13.28
N PRO A 357 5.08 16.28 13.09
CA PRO A 357 5.22 17.62 12.52
C PRO A 357 6.21 18.54 13.26
N GLU A 358 6.34 18.39 14.58
CA GLU A 358 7.24 19.16 15.42
C GLU A 358 8.72 18.81 15.25
N ILE A 359 9.02 17.67 14.63
CA ILE A 359 10.36 17.19 14.26
C ILE A 359 10.60 17.42 12.78
N ASP A 360 9.72 16.87 11.92
CA ASP A 360 9.85 16.91 10.47
C ASP A 360 9.93 18.35 9.95
N GLY A 361 9.03 19.22 10.44
CA GLY A 361 9.01 20.64 10.07
C GLY A 361 10.21 21.47 10.50
N LYS A 362 11.05 20.94 11.39
CA LYS A 362 12.30 21.58 11.83
C LYS A 362 13.55 21.00 11.18
N ARG A 363 13.42 19.96 10.34
CA ARG A 363 14.54 19.44 9.56
C ARG A 363 15.05 20.53 8.62
N GLU A 364 16.34 20.48 8.33
CA GLU A 364 16.95 21.32 7.29
C GLU A 364 16.23 21.12 5.96
N HIS A 365 15.88 19.86 5.70
CA HIS A 365 15.07 19.43 4.57
C HIS A 365 13.82 18.69 5.10
N PRO A 366 12.71 19.42 5.33
CA PRO A 366 11.44 18.80 5.72
C PRO A 366 10.89 17.93 4.61
N SER A 367 10.24 16.84 4.99
CA SER A 367 9.72 15.85 4.05
C SER A 367 8.73 16.45 3.06
N ASP A 368 8.78 15.95 1.84
CA ASP A 368 8.01 16.47 0.74
C ASP A 368 7.52 15.33 -0.16
N ILE A 369 6.20 15.20 -0.30
CA ILE A 369 5.61 14.13 -1.10
C ILE A 369 5.98 14.20 -2.59
N LEU A 370 6.35 15.38 -3.08
CA LEU A 370 6.76 15.53 -4.48
C LEU A 370 8.12 14.90 -4.76
N GLU A 371 8.90 14.61 -3.73
CA GLU A 371 10.19 13.94 -3.88
C GLU A 371 10.06 12.48 -4.28
N TYR A 372 8.87 11.89 -4.16
CA TYR A 372 8.58 10.55 -4.65
C TYR A 372 8.67 10.44 -6.18
N PHE A 373 8.65 11.58 -6.88
CA PHE A 373 8.74 11.64 -8.33
C PHE A 373 10.14 11.97 -8.84
N ARG A 374 11.09 12.26 -7.94
CA ARG A 374 12.48 12.57 -8.28
C ARG A 374 13.22 11.29 -8.73
N ASP A 375 14.14 11.47 -9.67
CA ASP A 375 15.06 10.42 -10.10
C ASP A 375 16.15 10.20 -9.05
N LYS A 376 16.58 8.94 -8.85
CA LYS A 376 17.64 8.64 -7.87
C LYS A 376 18.94 9.36 -8.22
N GLU A 377 19.30 9.42 -9.51
CA GLU A 377 20.50 10.11 -9.97
C GLU A 377 20.46 11.61 -9.64
N GLU A 378 19.28 12.23 -9.78
CA GLU A 378 19.07 13.65 -9.47
C GLU A 378 19.18 13.90 -7.96
N ILE A 379 18.56 13.05 -7.13
CA ILE A 379 18.70 13.09 -5.67
C ILE A 379 20.17 13.03 -5.24
N ILE A 380 20.94 12.10 -5.82
CA ILE A 380 22.37 11.94 -5.50
C ILE A 380 23.17 13.17 -5.95
N ALA A 381 22.90 13.69 -7.15
CA ALA A 381 23.58 14.87 -7.68
C ALA A 381 23.28 16.14 -6.87
N ALA A 382 22.06 16.25 -6.34
CA ALA A 382 21.65 17.34 -5.45
C ALA A 382 22.26 17.23 -4.04
N GLY A 383 22.70 16.03 -3.64
CA GLY A 383 23.20 15.76 -2.29
C GLY A 383 22.09 15.50 -1.26
N ASP A 384 20.89 15.14 -1.72
CA ASP A 384 19.69 15.06 -0.88
C ASP A 384 19.43 13.67 -0.28
N MET A 385 20.24 12.66 -0.63
CA MET A 385 20.01 11.27 -0.21
C MET A 385 19.95 11.12 1.32
N ASP A 386 20.89 11.75 2.03
CA ASP A 386 20.96 11.66 3.50
C ASP A 386 19.76 12.36 4.16
N PHE A 387 19.28 13.47 3.58
CA PHE A 387 18.08 14.15 4.05
C PHE A 387 16.83 13.28 3.90
N LEU A 388 16.68 12.62 2.76
CA LEU A 388 15.56 11.72 2.49
C LEU A 388 15.60 10.48 3.40
N GLU A 389 16.78 9.93 3.70
CA GLU A 389 16.93 8.86 4.68
C GLU A 389 16.51 9.32 6.08
N ILE A 390 16.90 10.54 6.49
CA ILE A 390 16.46 11.13 7.76
C ILE A 390 14.93 11.28 7.79
N ASN A 391 14.31 11.77 6.70
CA ASN A 391 12.85 11.87 6.63
C ASN A 391 12.18 10.50 6.73
N PHE A 392 12.74 9.45 6.10
CA PHE A 392 12.24 8.09 6.27
C PHE A 392 12.36 7.62 7.73
N MET A 393 13.49 7.88 8.37
CA MET A 393 13.68 7.51 9.79
C MET A 393 12.74 8.29 10.71
N ASP A 394 12.37 9.53 10.40
CA ASP A 394 11.35 10.27 11.16
C ASP A 394 9.95 9.64 11.07
N LYS A 395 9.60 9.07 9.91
CA LYS A 395 8.37 8.26 9.76
C LYS A 395 8.42 7.02 10.63
N PHE A 396 9.58 6.37 10.70
CA PHE A 396 9.80 5.19 11.54
C PHE A 396 9.67 5.52 13.04
N GLU A 397 10.14 6.70 13.47
CA GLU A 397 9.91 7.21 14.82
C GLU A 397 8.43 7.49 15.10
N ALA A 398 7.74 8.19 14.19
CA ALA A 398 6.33 8.52 14.34
C ALA A 398 5.45 7.25 14.43
N LEU A 399 5.79 6.22 13.65
CA LEU A 399 5.16 4.91 13.69
C LEU A 399 5.35 4.21 15.03
N ASN A 400 6.56 4.22 15.58
CA ASN A 400 6.83 3.59 16.87
C ASN A 400 6.15 4.35 18.02
N LYS A 401 5.98 5.67 17.92
CA LYS A 401 5.17 6.46 18.87
C LYS A 401 3.68 6.09 18.78
N THR A 402 3.16 5.80 17.59
CA THR A 402 1.80 5.28 17.41
C THR A 402 1.64 3.90 18.06
N ALA A 403 2.58 2.98 17.83
CA ALA A 403 2.56 1.65 18.47
C ALA A 403 2.61 1.74 20.00
N TRP A 404 3.41 2.67 20.54
CA TRP A 404 3.48 2.93 21.98
C TRP A 404 2.12 3.37 22.54
N GLN A 405 1.46 4.33 21.91
CA GLN A 405 0.18 4.85 22.39
C GLN A 405 -1.00 3.87 22.23
N LEU A 406 -0.97 3.01 21.20
CA LEU A 406 -1.89 1.89 21.09
C LEU A 406 -1.71 0.95 22.29
N THR A 407 -0.46 0.60 22.60
CA THR A 407 -0.12 -0.29 23.70
C THR A 407 -0.51 0.29 25.07
N GLU A 408 -0.28 1.59 25.30
CA GLU A 408 -0.70 2.28 26.54
C GLU A 408 -2.22 2.20 26.79
N ARG A 409 -3.02 2.09 25.73
CA ARG A 409 -4.48 1.94 25.80
C ARG A 409 -4.98 0.49 25.78
N GLY A 410 -4.08 -0.49 25.72
CA GLY A 410 -4.46 -1.90 25.59
C GLY A 410 -4.97 -2.28 24.20
N TYR A 411 -4.66 -1.50 23.17
CA TYR A 411 -5.01 -1.82 21.79
C TYR A 411 -3.92 -2.67 21.13
N ALA A 412 -4.34 -3.67 20.36
CA ALA A 412 -3.44 -4.54 19.63
C ALA A 412 -2.91 -3.84 18.36
N PHE A 413 -1.79 -4.32 17.85
CA PHE A 413 -1.20 -3.85 16.60
C PHE A 413 -0.56 -5.01 15.82
N ILE A 414 -0.38 -4.82 14.52
CA ILE A 414 0.30 -5.77 13.64
C ILE A 414 1.62 -5.14 13.17
N ALA A 415 2.73 -5.72 13.64
CA ALA A 415 4.11 -5.43 13.22
C ALA A 415 4.64 -6.55 12.28
N ALA A 416 5.89 -6.43 11.82
CA ALA A 416 6.54 -7.50 11.05
C ALA A 416 6.66 -8.81 11.86
N GLU A 417 6.65 -9.97 11.19
CA GLU A 417 6.68 -11.28 11.85
C GLU A 417 7.97 -11.58 12.62
N VAL A 418 9.06 -10.84 12.38
CA VAL A 418 10.28 -10.89 13.21
C VAL A 418 10.05 -10.60 14.70
N HIS A 419 8.89 -10.04 15.07
CA HIS A 419 8.51 -9.76 16.46
C HIS A 419 7.66 -10.86 17.10
N LYS A 420 7.38 -11.96 16.39
CA LYS A 420 6.57 -13.09 16.90
C LYS A 420 7.30 -13.91 17.96
#